data_AF-A0A060CH65-F1
#
_entry.id   AF-A0A060CH65-F1
#
_cell.length_a   1.000
_cell.length_b   1.000
_cell.length_c   1.000
_cell.angle_alpha   90.00
_cell.angle_beta   90.00
_cell.angle_gamma   90.00
#
_symmetry.space_group_name_H-M   'P 1'
#
loop_
_entity.id
_entity.type
_entity.pdbx_description
1 polymer ?
#
loop_
_entity_poly.entity_id
_entity_poly.type
_entity_poly.pdbx_seq_one_letter_code
_entity_poly.pdbx_strand_id
1 'polypeptide(L)' 'MSLAPGDAYETPWVYYAYGSTGLDEASGRIHAWLRSLPLHPTRPRRVLVNTWEAAYFDHDH' A
#
# COMPACT_ATOMS: atom_id res chain seq x y z
N MET A 1 15.74 -4.54 25.77
CA MET A 1 16.11 -3.50 24.78
C MET A 1 15.82 -2.16 25.45
N SER A 2 16.81 -1.28 25.58
CA SER A 2 16.70 0.04 26.22
C SER A 2 17.51 1.06 25.42
N LEU A 3 17.08 2.31 25.42
CA LEU A 3 17.80 3.42 24.77
C LEU A 3 18.89 3.96 25.70
N ALA A 4 20.09 4.22 25.17
CA ALA A 4 21.14 4.92 25.91
C ALA A 4 20.90 6.44 25.86
N PRO A 5 21.61 7.25 26.68
CA PRO A 5 21.54 8.70 26.59
C PRO A 5 21.93 9.18 25.18
N GLY A 6 21.02 9.86 24.50
CA GLY A 6 21.20 10.36 23.13
C GLY A 6 20.58 9.49 22.05
N ASP A 7 20.15 8.28 22.37
CA ASP A 7 19.46 7.42 21.41
C ASP A 7 17.99 7.81 21.26
N ALA A 8 17.50 7.71 20.02
CA ALA A 8 16.10 7.86 19.69
C ALA A 8 15.58 6.62 18.98
N TYR A 9 14.30 6.33 19.18
CA TYR A 9 13.58 5.29 18.45
C TYR A 9 12.30 5.87 17.89
N GLU A 10 12.15 5.77 16.57
CA GLU A 10 10.95 6.20 15.87
C GLU A 10 10.13 4.99 15.43
N THR A 11 8.82 5.07 15.65
CA THR A 11 7.88 4.08 15.16
C THR A 11 7.47 4.39 13.73
N PRO A 12 7.04 3.38 12.95
CA PRO A 12 6.31 3.64 11.72
C PRO A 12 5.04 4.45 11.99
N TRP A 13 4.56 5.16 10.96
CA TRP A 13 3.26 5.82 11.01
C TRP A 13 2.12 4.81 11.06
N VAL A 14 1.08 5.12 11.84
CA VAL A 14 -0.18 4.37 11.85
C VAL A 14 -1.31 5.28 11.37
N TYR A 15 -2.10 4.79 10.42
CA TYR A 15 -3.20 5.53 9.81
C TYR A 15 -4.53 4.92 10.24
N TYR A 16 -5.45 5.78 10.70
CA TYR A 16 -6.79 5.38 11.12
C TYR A 16 -7.84 6.15 10.34
N ALA A 17 -8.96 5.48 10.06
CA ALA A 17 -10.16 6.11 9.52
C ALA A 17 -11.40 5.61 10.27
N TYR A 18 -12.35 6.51 10.47
CA TYR A 18 -13.64 6.23 11.08
C TYR A 18 -14.75 6.47 10.05
N GLY A 19 -15.71 5.54 9.99
CA GLY A 19 -16.93 5.66 9.22
C GLY A 19 -18.12 5.59 10.16
N SER A 20 -18.90 6.65 10.23
CA SER A 20 -20.15 6.69 11.01
C SER A 20 -21.21 5.74 10.48
N THR A 21 -21.11 5.38 9.20
CA THR A 21 -22.05 4.50 8.49
C THR A 21 -21.51 3.10 8.24
N GLY A 22 -20.30 2.79 8.72
CA GLY A 22 -19.68 1.47 8.60
C GLY A 22 -18.34 1.46 7.87
N LEU A 23 -17.90 0.26 7.49
CA LEU A 23 -16.56 0.01 6.97
C LEU A 23 -16.34 0.54 5.55
N ASP A 24 -17.39 0.65 4.74
CA ASP A 24 -17.27 1.21 3.38
C ASP A 24 -16.89 2.69 3.43
N GLU A 25 -17.48 3.45 4.35
CA GLU A 25 -17.12 4.86 4.56
C GLU A 25 -15.68 4.99 5.07
N ALA A 26 -15.28 4.17 6.05
CA ALA A 26 -13.91 4.16 6.56
C ALA A 26 -12.89 3.81 5.46
N SER A 27 -13.16 2.76 4.68
CA SER A 27 -12.32 2.31 3.56
C SER A 27 -12.25 3.35 2.45
N GLY A 28 -13.38 4.00 2.14
CA GLY A 28 -13.48 5.08 1.16
C GLY A 28 -12.58 6.27 1.52
N ARG A 29 -12.51 6.66 2.79
CA ARG A 29 -11.62 7.73 3.27
C ARG A 29 -10.14 7.37 3.09
N ILE A 30 -9.75 6.15 3.43
CA ILE A 30 -8.37 5.66 3.23
C ILE A 30 -8.03 5.66 1.73
N HIS A 31 -8.91 5.13 0.88
CA HIS A 31 -8.71 5.13 -0.56
C HIS A 31 -8.60 6.54 -1.14
N ALA A 32 -9.43 7.48 -0.70
CA ALA A 32 -9.37 8.87 -1.15
C ALA A 32 -8.02 9.52 -0.79
N TRP A 33 -7.54 9.31 0.43
CA TRP A 33 -6.24 9.81 0.88
C TRP A 33 -5.07 9.18 0.10
N LEU A 34 -5.03 7.85 -0.05
CA LEU A 34 -3.96 7.18 -0.81
C LEU A 34 -3.92 7.62 -2.28
N ARG A 35 -5.07 7.94 -2.86
CA ARG A 35 -5.18 8.43 -4.25
C ARG A 35 -4.85 9.91 -4.41
N SER A 36 -4.81 10.69 -3.34
CA SER A 36 -4.38 12.10 -3.39
C SER A 36 -2.87 12.27 -3.27
N LEU A 37 -2.13 11.21 -2.89
CA LEU A 37 -0.68 11.26 -2.78
C LEU A 37 -0.03 11.50 -4.16
N PRO A 38 1.09 12.25 -4.23
CA PRO A 38 1.78 12.53 -5.49
C PRO A 38 2.23 11.28 -6.27
N LEU A 39 2.41 10.16 -5.57
CA LEU A 39 2.81 8.88 -6.15
C LEU A 39 1.65 8.15 -6.86
N HIS A 40 0.39 8.58 -6.66
CA HIS A 40 -0.75 7.88 -7.24
C HIS A 40 -0.72 7.95 -8.78
N PRO A 41 -0.81 6.79 -9.49
CA PRO A 41 -0.81 6.80 -10.94
C PRO A 41 -2.01 7.56 -11.52
N THR A 42 -1.74 8.53 -12.41
CA THR A 42 -2.78 9.32 -13.10
C THR A 42 -3.20 8.73 -14.44
N ARG A 43 -2.39 7.82 -15.00
CA ARG A 43 -2.70 7.13 -16.26
C ARG A 43 -3.48 5.83 -16.02
N PRO A 44 -4.32 5.38 -16.97
CA PRO A 44 -4.94 4.07 -16.91
C PRO A 44 -3.91 2.95 -16.68
N ARG A 45 -4.27 1.98 -15.85
CA ARG A 45 -3.45 0.78 -15.63
C ARG A 45 -3.49 -0.06 -16.91
N ARG A 46 -2.32 -0.47 -17.39
CA ARG A 46 -2.24 -1.33 -18.58
C ARG A 46 -2.75 -2.72 -18.20
N VAL A 47 -3.41 -3.38 -19.15
CA VAL A 47 -3.67 -4.82 -19.05
C VAL A 47 -2.33 -5.53 -19.26
N LEU A 48 -2.00 -6.43 -18.33
CA LEU A 48 -0.78 -7.23 -18.39
C LEU A 48 -1.16 -8.70 -18.30
N VAL A 49 -0.43 -9.55 -19.03
CA VAL A 49 -0.45 -11.00 -18.84
C VAL A 49 0.79 -11.37 -18.06
N ASN A 50 0.59 -11.93 -16.87
CA ASN A 50 1.66 -12.58 -16.13
C ASN A 50 1.73 -14.04 -16.58
N THR A 51 2.84 -14.45 -17.20
CA THR A 51 3.03 -15.79 -17.76
C THR A 51 3.52 -16.82 -16.74
N TRP A 52 3.56 -16.48 -15.45
CA TRP A 52 4.04 -17.36 -14.39
C TRP A 52 3.37 -18.74 -14.42
N GLU A 53 2.04 -18.80 -14.41
CA GLU A 53 1.33 -20.10 -14.45
C GLU A 53 1.42 -20.79 -15.82
N ALA A 54 1.77 -20.05 -16.87
CA ALA A 54 1.87 -20.59 -18.22
C ALA A 54 3.18 -21.33 -18.49
N ALA A 55 4.27 -20.96 -17.80
CA ALA A 55 5.58 -21.59 -18.02
C ALA A 55 6.37 -21.91 -16.75
N TYR A 56 5.92 -21.49 -15.57
CA TYR A 56 6.56 -21.77 -14.27
C TYR A 56 8.05 -21.44 -14.24
N PHE A 57 8.92 -22.46 -14.35
CA PHE A 57 10.37 -22.30 -14.37
C PHE A 57 10.97 -22.53 -15.77
N ASP A 58 10.15 -22.88 -16.75
CA ASP A 58 10.57 -23.20 -18.12
C ASP A 58 10.68 -21.91 -18.96
N HIS A 59 11.76 -21.16 -18.72
CA HIS A 59 11.98 -19.82 -19.27
C HIS A 59 13.37 -19.62 -19.91
N ASP A 60 14.22 -20.65 -19.96
CA ASP A 60 15.64 -20.57 -20.35
C ASP A 60 15.93 -21.17 -21.75
N HIS A 61 15.05 -20.93 -22.73
CA HIS A 61 15.30 -21.35 -24.12
C HIS A 61 16.12 -20.34 -24.93
#